data_AF-A0A6J6R0C1-F1
#
_entry.id   AF-A0A6J6R0C1-F1
#
_cell.length_a   1.000
_cell.length_b   1.000
_cell.length_c   1.000
_cell.angle_alpha   90.00
_cell.angle_beta   90.00
_cell.angle_gamma   90.00
#
_symmetry.space_group_name_H-M   'P 1'
#
loop_
_entity.id
_entity.type
_entity.pdbx_description
1 polymer ?
#
loop_
_entity_poly.entity_id
_entity_poly.type
_entity_poly.pdbx_seq_one_letter_code
_entity_poly.pdbx_strand_id
1 'polypeptide(L)'
;MNEEEYENVRKEIATERTEIGRRRYQEVMVSEAPPPLTPYLDKGVVDAVFGELWDRPLLSRRDRRFITLACVAAAAVDEPIQQHVYAALASGDISREEFCEVVLHFAYYAGWPRASALEMAYYRAIERLDAEVQ
;
A
#
# COMPACT_ATOMS: atom_id res chain seq x y z
N MET A 1 -32.42 -5.28 21.15
CA MET A 1 -32.36 -5.56 19.71
C MET A 1 -32.67 -7.03 19.49
N ASN A 2 -33.45 -7.36 18.46
CA ASN A 2 -33.68 -8.76 18.07
C ASN A 2 -32.52 -9.29 17.20
N GLU A 3 -32.49 -10.61 16.95
CA GLU A 3 -31.40 -11.25 16.20
C GLU A 3 -31.27 -10.72 14.77
N GLU A 4 -32.39 -10.37 14.13
CA GLU A 4 -32.44 -9.78 12.80
C GLU A 4 -31.84 -8.37 12.77
N GLU A 5 -32.16 -7.53 13.76
CA GLU A 5 -31.58 -6.19 13.93
C GLU A 5 -30.06 -6.27 14.15
N TYR A 6 -29.58 -7.22 14.94
CA TYR A 6 -28.13 -7.44 15.12
C TYR A 6 -27.44 -7.82 13.82
N GLU A 7 -28.04 -8.71 13.04
CA GLU A 7 -27.48 -9.17 11.78
C GLU A 7 -27.48 -8.05 10.72
N ASN A 8 -28.50 -7.20 10.71
CA ASN A 8 -28.54 -6.02 9.85
C ASN A 8 -27.44 -5.02 10.18
N VAL A 9 -27.24 -4.71 11.47
CA VAL A 9 -26.15 -3.81 11.91
C VAL A 9 -24.78 -4.38 11.55
N ARG A 10 -24.57 -5.70 11.69
CA ARG A 10 -23.31 -6.34 11.27
C ARG A 10 -23.05 -6.20 9.78
N LYS A 11 -24.06 -6.38 8.95
CA LYS A 11 -23.96 -6.22 7.49
C LYS A 11 -23.69 -4.77 7.09
N GLU A 12 -24.29 -3.83 7.78
CA GLU A 12 -24.07 -2.39 7.56
C GLU A 12 -22.62 -2.01 7.88
N ILE A 13 -22.12 -2.37 9.06
CA ILE A 13 -20.72 -2.13 9.46
C ILE A 13 -19.74 -2.80 8.50
N ALA A 14 -20.04 -4.02 8.06
CA ALA A 14 -19.19 -4.73 7.10
C ALA A 14 -19.15 -4.02 5.74
N THR A 15 -20.31 -3.56 5.24
CA THR A 15 -20.40 -2.80 3.99
C THR A 15 -19.63 -1.49 4.08
N GLU A 16 -19.83 -0.73 5.16
CA GLU A 16 -19.14 0.54 5.39
C GLU A 16 -17.61 0.33 5.41
N ARG A 17 -17.12 -0.70 6.10
CA ARG A 17 -15.68 -1.03 6.13
C ARG A 17 -15.14 -1.34 4.74
N THR A 18 -15.87 -2.11 3.94
CA THR A 18 -15.48 -2.41 2.56
C THR A 18 -15.41 -1.15 1.70
N GLU A 19 -16.37 -0.25 1.82
CA GLU A 19 -16.36 1.02 1.09
C GLU A 19 -15.17 1.91 1.47
N ILE A 20 -14.89 2.04 2.76
CA ILE A 20 -13.69 2.75 3.27
C ILE A 20 -12.43 2.10 2.71
N GLY A 21 -12.33 0.77 2.80
CA GLY A 21 -11.16 0.03 2.34
C GLY A 21 -10.90 0.18 0.85
N ARG A 22 -11.94 0.18 0.03
CA ARG A 22 -11.81 0.40 -1.42
C ARG A 22 -11.33 1.81 -1.75
N ARG A 23 -11.86 2.83 -1.06
CA ARG A 23 -11.41 4.22 -1.21
C ARG A 23 -9.95 4.38 -0.79
N ARG A 24 -9.60 3.86 0.38
CA ARG A 24 -8.24 3.96 0.91
C ARG A 24 -7.23 3.19 0.07
N TYR A 25 -7.62 2.03 -0.49
CA TYR A 25 -6.80 1.34 -1.48
C TYR A 25 -6.47 2.26 -2.67
N GLN A 26 -7.47 2.91 -3.26
CA GLN A 26 -7.26 3.80 -4.41
C GLN A 26 -6.35 4.97 -4.08
N GLU A 27 -6.55 5.58 -2.91
CA GLU A 27 -5.71 6.68 -2.44
C GLU A 27 -4.26 6.24 -2.23
N VAL A 28 -4.03 5.08 -1.62
CA VAL A 28 -2.70 4.57 -1.22
C VAL A 28 -1.97 3.89 -2.38
N MET A 29 -2.65 3.08 -3.17
CA MET A 29 -2.07 2.27 -4.23
C MET A 29 -2.16 2.92 -5.62
N VAL A 30 -2.86 4.06 -5.73
CA VAL A 30 -3.04 4.81 -7.00
C VAL A 30 -3.51 3.90 -8.14
N SER A 31 -4.41 2.99 -7.81
CA SER A 31 -4.96 1.98 -8.70
C SER A 31 -6.33 1.52 -8.20
N GLU A 32 -7.13 0.91 -9.07
CA GLU A 32 -8.42 0.36 -8.65
C GLU A 32 -8.25 -0.77 -7.64
N ALA A 33 -9.10 -0.77 -6.60
CA ALA A 33 -9.11 -1.85 -5.62
C ALA A 33 -9.56 -3.17 -6.28
N PRO A 34 -8.89 -4.29 -5.97
CA PRO A 34 -9.14 -5.56 -6.63
C PRO A 34 -10.60 -6.01 -6.44
N PRO A 35 -11.18 -6.71 -7.43
CA PRO A 35 -12.51 -7.27 -7.28
C PRO A 35 -12.55 -8.28 -6.12
N PRO A 36 -13.70 -8.44 -5.42
CA PRO A 36 -13.84 -9.30 -4.23
C PRO A 36 -13.95 -10.79 -4.62
N LEU A 37 -12.96 -11.29 -5.37
CA LEU A 37 -12.96 -12.66 -5.92
C LEU A 37 -12.63 -13.72 -4.87
N THR A 38 -11.88 -13.34 -3.83
CA THR A 38 -11.45 -14.26 -2.78
C THR A 38 -11.54 -13.58 -1.41
N PRO A 39 -11.67 -14.34 -0.30
CA PRO A 39 -11.60 -13.79 1.05
C PRO A 39 -10.27 -13.07 1.33
N TYR A 40 -9.18 -13.49 0.68
CA TYR A 40 -7.89 -12.81 0.77
C TYR A 40 -7.98 -11.37 0.23
N LEU A 41 -8.59 -11.18 -0.95
CA LEU A 41 -8.72 -9.86 -1.56
C LEU A 41 -9.77 -9.00 -0.86
N ASP A 42 -10.94 -9.56 -0.58
CA ASP A 42 -12.05 -8.82 0.02
C ASP A 42 -11.80 -8.54 1.51
N LYS A 43 -11.63 -9.59 2.32
CA LYS A 43 -11.53 -9.44 3.79
C LYS A 43 -10.10 -9.13 4.25
N GLY A 44 -9.10 -9.69 3.59
CA GLY A 44 -7.70 -9.46 3.93
C GLY A 44 -7.22 -8.10 3.44
N VAL A 45 -7.20 -7.90 2.12
CA VAL A 45 -6.63 -6.70 1.51
C VAL A 45 -7.58 -5.51 1.71
N VAL A 46 -8.80 -5.56 1.18
CA VAL A 46 -9.70 -4.41 1.19
C VAL A 46 -10.14 -4.06 2.62
N ASP A 47 -10.77 -4.99 3.35
CA ASP A 47 -11.33 -4.65 4.66
C ASP A 47 -10.26 -4.47 5.74
N ALA A 48 -9.31 -5.40 5.88
CA ALA A 48 -8.35 -5.35 7.00
C ALA A 48 -7.16 -4.43 6.74
N VAL A 49 -6.51 -4.51 5.57
CA VAL A 49 -5.37 -3.64 5.28
C VAL A 49 -5.83 -2.22 5.04
N PHE A 50 -6.71 -1.99 4.06
CA PHE A 50 -7.05 -0.63 3.66
C PHE A 50 -8.26 -0.06 4.42
N GLY A 51 -9.20 -0.88 4.86
CA GLY A 51 -10.37 -0.45 5.62
C GLY A 51 -10.10 -0.24 7.12
N GLU A 52 -8.96 -0.71 7.62
CA GLU A 52 -8.59 -0.54 9.03
C GLU A 52 -7.12 -0.14 9.20
N LEU A 53 -6.16 -1.00 8.82
CA LEU A 53 -4.75 -0.85 9.20
C LEU A 53 -4.13 0.49 8.79
N TRP A 54 -4.40 0.95 7.56
CA TRP A 54 -3.86 2.21 7.03
C TRP A 54 -4.48 3.47 7.65
N ASP A 55 -5.62 3.35 8.33
CA ASP A 55 -6.33 4.44 9.01
C ASP A 55 -6.14 4.46 10.53
N ARG A 56 -5.42 3.48 11.08
CA ARG A 56 -5.15 3.46 12.52
C ARG A 56 -4.39 4.73 12.96
N PRO A 57 -4.67 5.26 14.15
CA PRO A 57 -4.04 6.49 14.63
C PRO A 57 -2.53 6.31 14.89
N LEU A 58 -1.86 7.42 15.22
CA LEU A 58 -0.46 7.54 15.65
C LEU A 58 0.62 7.46 14.56
N LEU A 59 0.39 6.72 13.48
CA LEU A 59 1.28 6.76 12.32
C LEU A 59 0.57 7.44 11.16
N SER A 60 1.21 8.47 10.61
CA SER A 60 0.71 9.09 9.39
C SER A 60 0.82 8.11 8.21
N ARG A 61 0.08 8.39 7.14
CA ARG A 61 0.18 7.64 5.89
C ARG A 61 1.63 7.62 5.35
N ARG A 62 2.34 8.74 5.47
CA ARG A 62 3.76 8.86 5.12
C ARG A 62 4.63 7.92 5.97
N ASP A 63 4.44 7.88 7.28
CA ASP A 63 5.23 6.98 8.15
C ASP A 63 4.99 5.50 7.82
N ARG A 64 3.73 5.14 7.56
CA ARG A 64 3.37 3.79 7.09
C ARG A 64 4.05 3.46 5.78
N ARG A 65 4.16 4.42 4.86
CA ARG A 65 4.83 4.21 3.57
C ARG A 65 6.29 3.81 3.75
N PHE A 66 7.05 4.52 4.59
CA PHE A 66 8.45 4.16 4.87
C PHE A 66 8.58 2.74 5.41
N ILE A 67 7.71 2.35 6.35
CA ILE A 67 7.69 1.00 6.92
C ILE A 67 7.36 -0.03 5.83
N THR A 68 6.31 0.20 5.04
CA THR A 68 5.88 -0.71 3.97
C THR A 68 6.98 -0.93 2.94
N LEU A 69 7.66 0.13 2.48
CA LEU A 69 8.74 0.02 1.51
C LEU A 69 9.90 -0.84 2.02
N ALA A 70 10.31 -0.65 3.29
CA ALA A 70 11.32 -1.49 3.90
C ALA A 70 10.85 -2.95 4.03
N CYS A 71 9.60 -3.20 4.40
CA CYS A 71 9.04 -4.54 4.54
C CYS A 71 8.95 -5.30 3.20
N VAL A 72 8.44 -4.67 2.13
CA VAL A 72 8.34 -5.33 0.82
C VAL A 72 9.72 -5.60 0.22
N ALA A 73 10.67 -4.69 0.43
CA ALA A 73 12.07 -4.89 0.04
C ALA A 73 12.74 -6.04 0.80
N ALA A 74 12.48 -6.15 2.10
CA ALA A 74 13.02 -7.21 2.94
C ALA A 74 12.45 -8.58 2.55
N ALA A 75 11.17 -8.63 2.18
CA ALA A 75 10.52 -9.83 1.67
C ALA A 75 11.10 -10.30 0.32
N ALA A 76 11.72 -9.40 -0.44
CA ALA A 76 12.38 -9.67 -1.72
C ALA A 76 11.46 -10.33 -2.76
N VAL A 77 10.20 -9.88 -2.81
CA VAL A 77 9.20 -10.31 -3.81
C VAL A 77 8.99 -9.16 -4.78
N ASP A 78 9.27 -9.39 -6.06
CA ASP A 78 9.33 -8.32 -7.06
C ASP A 78 8.00 -7.57 -7.22
N GLU A 79 6.89 -8.28 -7.40
CA GLU A 79 5.58 -7.66 -7.66
C GLU A 79 5.14 -6.67 -6.56
N PRO A 80 5.12 -7.02 -5.25
CA PRO A 80 4.84 -6.05 -4.20
C PRO A 80 5.84 -4.88 -4.14
N ILE A 81 7.11 -5.11 -4.46
CA ILE A 81 8.10 -4.03 -4.51
C ILE A 81 7.70 -3.04 -5.61
N GLN A 82 7.46 -3.51 -6.85
CA GLN A 82 7.07 -2.64 -7.96
C GLN A 82 5.81 -1.84 -7.62
N GLN A 83 4.76 -2.52 -7.12
CA GLN A 83 3.48 -1.90 -6.81
C GLN A 83 3.60 -0.81 -5.73
N HIS A 84 4.28 -1.11 -4.62
CA HIS A 84 4.38 -0.16 -3.52
C HIS A 84 5.36 0.98 -3.81
N VAL A 85 6.42 0.76 -4.59
CA VAL A 85 7.35 1.81 -5.03
C VAL A 85 6.64 2.80 -5.97
N TYR A 86 5.95 2.29 -6.99
CA TYR A 86 5.16 3.13 -7.88
C TYR A 86 4.13 3.94 -7.09
N ALA A 87 3.33 3.27 -6.25
CA ALA A 87 2.29 3.92 -5.47
C ALA A 87 2.84 4.98 -4.50
N ALA A 88 4.02 4.77 -3.92
CA ALA A 88 4.66 5.73 -3.02
C ALA A 88 4.93 7.06 -3.73
N LEU A 89 5.49 6.99 -4.94
CA LEU A 89 5.86 8.16 -5.74
C LEU A 89 4.63 8.79 -6.39
N ALA A 90 3.76 7.97 -6.98
CA ALA A 90 2.57 8.42 -7.70
C ALA A 90 1.58 9.17 -6.78
N SER A 91 1.47 8.73 -5.51
CA SER A 91 0.61 9.40 -4.54
C SER A 91 1.25 10.64 -3.89
N GLY A 92 2.56 10.83 -4.05
CA GLY A 92 3.31 11.85 -3.32
C GLY A 92 3.44 11.56 -1.82
N ASP A 93 3.25 10.32 -1.38
CA ASP A 93 3.45 9.93 0.02
C ASP A 93 4.88 10.21 0.50
N ILE A 94 5.83 10.10 -0.42
CA ILE A 94 7.25 10.44 -0.23
C ILE A 94 7.81 11.07 -1.51
N SER A 95 8.86 11.88 -1.36
CA SER A 95 9.57 12.47 -2.50
C SER A 95 10.56 11.49 -3.16
N ARG A 96 11.06 11.84 -4.35
CA ARG A 96 12.12 11.08 -5.03
C ARG A 96 13.40 11.05 -4.18
N GLU A 97 13.75 12.19 -3.58
CA GLU A 97 14.92 12.32 -2.70
C GLU A 97 14.78 11.46 -1.44
N GLU A 98 13.60 11.49 -0.81
CA GLU A 98 13.31 10.63 0.35
C GLU A 98 13.38 9.14 -0.02
N PHE A 99 12.90 8.76 -1.21
CA PHE A 99 13.02 7.39 -1.69
C PHE A 99 14.49 6.96 -1.84
N CYS A 100 15.33 7.79 -2.45
CA CYS A 100 16.77 7.51 -2.58
C CYS A 100 17.44 7.31 -1.22
N GLU A 101 17.07 8.10 -0.21
CA GLU A 101 17.56 7.91 1.17
C GLU A 101 17.06 6.59 1.79
N VAL A 102 15.84 6.15 1.51
CA VAL A 102 15.35 4.82 1.93
C VAL A 102 16.19 3.71 1.34
N VAL A 103 16.50 3.77 0.04
CA VAL A 103 17.35 2.77 -0.63
C VAL A 103 18.72 2.69 0.03
N LEU A 104 19.36 3.85 0.23
CA LEU A 104 20.67 3.95 0.86
C LEU A 104 20.64 3.38 2.29
N HIS A 105 19.71 3.84 3.13
CA HIS A 105 19.60 3.39 4.51
C HIS A 105 19.32 1.89 4.59
N PHE A 106 18.40 1.39 3.75
CA PHE A 106 18.04 -0.02 3.70
C PHE A 106 19.22 -0.90 3.26
N ALA A 107 20.10 -0.42 2.37
CA ALA A 107 21.30 -1.16 1.95
C ALA A 107 22.23 -1.49 3.13
N TYR A 108 22.38 -0.56 4.09
CA TYR A 108 23.21 -0.78 5.28
C TYR A 108 22.65 -1.85 6.23
N TYR A 109 21.33 -1.97 6.33
CA TYR A 109 20.67 -2.89 7.27
C TYR A 109 20.30 -4.24 6.65
N ALA A 110 19.89 -4.25 5.39
CA ALA A 110 19.34 -5.44 4.71
C ALA A 110 20.20 -5.96 3.55
N GLY A 111 21.29 -5.26 3.23
CA GLY A 111 22.27 -5.62 2.22
C GLY A 111 21.99 -5.04 0.83
N TRP A 112 23.07 -4.79 0.10
CA TRP A 112 23.04 -4.21 -1.25
C TRP A 112 22.14 -4.94 -2.26
N PRO A 113 22.09 -6.28 -2.34
CA PRO A 113 21.25 -6.94 -3.34
C PRO A 113 19.76 -6.62 -3.20
N ARG A 114 19.24 -6.53 -1.97
CA ARG A 114 17.82 -6.16 -1.74
C ARG A 114 17.58 -4.67 -1.98
N ALA A 115 18.54 -3.81 -1.64
CA ALA A 115 18.46 -2.39 -1.96
C ALA A 115 18.49 -2.14 -3.47
N SER A 116 19.29 -2.90 -4.24
CA SER A 116 19.29 -2.85 -5.70
C SER A 116 17.92 -3.22 -6.29
N ALA A 117 17.17 -4.14 -5.68
CA ALA A 117 15.81 -4.44 -6.13
C ALA A 117 14.85 -3.24 -5.95
N LEU A 118 14.96 -2.50 -4.84
CA LEU A 118 14.23 -1.24 -4.65
C LEU A 118 14.63 -0.18 -5.68
N GLU A 119 15.93 -0.01 -5.90
CA GLU A 119 16.47 0.95 -6.87
C GLU A 119 15.98 0.66 -8.30
N MET A 120 15.96 -0.62 -8.70
CA MET A 120 15.43 -1.02 -10.00
C MET A 120 13.92 -0.77 -10.13
N ALA A 121 13.17 -0.96 -9.05
CA ALA A 121 11.75 -0.63 -9.03
C ALA A 121 11.51 0.89 -9.13
N TYR A 122 12.39 1.69 -8.55
CA TYR A 122 12.35 3.15 -8.67
C TYR A 122 12.52 3.59 -10.11
N TYR A 123 13.53 3.08 -10.84
CA TYR A 123 13.72 3.41 -12.25
C TYR A 123 12.48 3.10 -13.10
N ARG A 124 11.85 1.94 -12.88
CA ARG A 124 10.60 1.57 -13.57
C ARG A 124 9.45 2.50 -13.21
N ALA A 125 9.33 2.87 -11.94
CA ALA A 125 8.26 3.75 -11.49
C ALA A 125 8.40 5.15 -12.08
N ILE A 126 9.60 5.74 -12.11
CA ILE A 126 9.80 7.08 -12.66
C ILE A 126 9.62 7.10 -14.18
N GLU A 127 10.08 6.06 -14.90
CA GLU A 127 9.88 5.97 -16.34
C GLU A 127 8.38 5.98 -16.68
N ARG A 128 7.59 5.22 -15.92
CA ARG A 128 6.14 5.22 -16.06
C ARG A 128 5.52 6.59 -15.75
N LEU A 129 5.89 7.20 -14.63
CA LEU A 129 5.33 8.49 -14.21
C LEU A 129 5.69 9.62 -15.20
N ASP A 130 6.91 9.62 -15.72
CA ASP A 130 7.38 10.63 -16.66
C ASP A 130 6.69 10.47 -18.03
N ALA A 131 6.31 9.24 -18.41
CA ALA A 131 5.53 8.97 -19.61
C ALA A 131 4.05 9.39 -19.51
N GLU A 132 3.47 9.41 -18.31
CA GLU A 132 2.07 9.82 -18.09
C GLU A 132 1.89 11.36 -18.10
N VAL A 133 2.98 12.14 -18.01
CA VAL A 133 2.97 13.62 -18.01
C VAL A 133 3.21 14.22 -19.41
N GLN A 134 3.63 13.41 -20.38
CA GLN A 134 3.84 13.82 -21.79
C GLN A 134 2.55 13.74 -22.61
#